data_AF-A0A952LNU5-F1
#
_entry.id   AF-A0A952LNU5-F1
#
_cell.length_a   1.000
_cell.length_b   1.000
_cell.length_c   1.000
_cell.angle_alpha   90.00
_cell.angle_beta   90.00
_cell.angle_gamma   90.00
#
_symmetry.space_group_name_H-M   'P 1'
#
loop_
_entity.id
_entity.type
_entity.pdbx_description
1 polymer ?
#
loop_
_entity_poly.entity_id
_entity_poly.type
_entity_poly.pdbx_seq_one_letter_code
_entity_poly.pdbx_strand_id
1 'polypeptide(L)'
;SELEAYPKFNYKILSLKKYTEFLEYIEPNYEKASNYIPPLLEGYLKAGAKVCSEPALDKKFRCVDFVTILDTENLTKTFEKKYKKE
;
A
#
# COMPACT_ATOMS: atom_id res chain seq x y z
N SER A 1 15.51 2.15 -11.08
CA SER A 1 14.29 1.56 -11.68
C SER A 1 13.33 1.30 -10.54
N GLU A 2 12.26 2.08 -10.44
CA GLU A 2 11.24 1.86 -9.41
C GLU A 2 10.59 0.50 -9.67
N LEU A 3 10.63 -0.38 -8.67
CA LEU A 3 9.98 -1.68 -8.75
C LEU A 3 8.48 -1.43 -8.73
N GLU A 4 7.81 -1.64 -9.87
CA GLU A 4 6.37 -1.52 -10.01
C GLU A 4 5.76 -2.87 -10.39
N ALA A 5 4.66 -3.22 -9.73
CA ALA A 5 3.89 -4.42 -10.00
C ALA A 5 2.46 -4.06 -10.38
N TYR A 6 1.88 -4.85 -11.28
CA TYR A 6 0.53 -4.63 -11.79
C TYR A 6 -0.33 -5.89 -11.64
N PRO A 7 -1.59 -5.77 -11.22
CA PRO A 7 -2.49 -6.90 -11.10
C PRO A 7 -2.81 -7.50 -12.47
N LYS A 8 -3.00 -8.83 -12.50
CA LYS A 8 -3.54 -9.53 -13.67
C LYS A 8 -4.96 -9.03 -13.95
N PHE A 9 -5.40 -9.13 -15.21
CA PHE A 9 -6.70 -8.60 -15.67
C PHE A 9 -7.88 -8.99 -14.76
N ASN A 10 -7.98 -10.24 -14.32
CA ASN A 10 -9.09 -10.71 -13.47
C ASN A 10 -9.11 -10.10 -12.06
N TYR A 11 -8.00 -9.49 -11.64
CA TYR A 11 -7.81 -8.83 -10.35
C TYR A 11 -7.72 -7.30 -10.50
N LYS A 12 -7.81 -6.76 -11.72
CA LYS A 12 -7.80 -5.31 -11.95
C LYS A 12 -9.11 -4.68 -11.50
N ILE A 13 -8.99 -3.48 -10.94
CA ILE A 13 -10.14 -2.57 -10.73
C ILE A 13 -10.26 -1.70 -11.98
N LEU A 14 -11.20 -2.05 -12.87
CA LEU A 14 -11.28 -1.48 -14.23
C LEU A 14 -11.40 0.05 -14.28
N SER A 15 -12.03 0.67 -13.27
CA SER A 15 -12.23 2.12 -13.20
C SER A 15 -11.37 2.80 -12.13
N LEU A 16 -10.28 2.16 -11.70
CA LEU A 16 -9.42 2.67 -10.63
C LEU A 16 -9.00 4.12 -10.87
N LYS A 17 -8.43 4.40 -12.06
CA LYS A 17 -7.97 5.74 -12.43
C LYS A 17 -9.08 6.80 -12.35
N LYS A 18 -10.29 6.47 -12.82
CA LYS A 18 -11.45 7.37 -12.74
C LYS A 18 -11.83 7.65 -11.29
N TYR A 19 -11.77 6.64 -10.42
CA TYR A 19 -12.06 6.82 -8.99
C TYR A 19 -10.99 7.65 -8.30
N THR A 20 -9.71 7.45 -8.61
CA THR A 20 -8.62 8.25 -8.01
C THR A 20 -8.72 9.71 -8.44
N GLU A 21 -8.95 9.99 -9.73
CA GLU A 21 -9.17 11.35 -10.24
C GLU A 21 -10.39 12.02 -9.58
N PHE A 22 -11.48 11.27 -9.41
CA PHE A 22 -12.67 11.77 -8.72
C PHE A 22 -12.39 12.07 -7.24
N LEU A 23 -11.66 11.20 -6.55
CA LEU A 23 -11.29 11.39 -5.14
C LEU A 23 -10.43 12.64 -4.97
N GLU A 24 -9.46 12.86 -5.84
CA GLU A 24 -8.62 14.06 -5.85
C GLU A 24 -9.45 15.33 -6.08
N TYR A 25 -10.40 15.29 -7.02
CA TYR A 25 -11.29 16.41 -7.30
C TYR A 25 -12.16 16.84 -6.11
N ILE A 26 -12.61 15.88 -5.29
CA ILE A 26 -13.44 16.18 -4.11
C ILE A 26 -12.63 16.53 -2.86
N GLU A 27 -11.31 16.72 -2.97
CA GLU A 27 -10.38 17.00 -1.87
C GLU A 27 -10.54 16.01 -0.70
N PRO A 28 -9.99 14.79 -0.82
CA PRO A 28 -10.29 13.74 0.11
C PRO A 28 -9.72 14.06 1.49
N ASN A 29 -10.50 13.77 2.54
CA ASN A 29 -10.02 13.95 3.91
C ASN A 29 -9.03 12.82 4.25
N TYR A 30 -7.74 13.09 4.05
CA TYR A 30 -6.66 12.14 4.31
C TYR A 30 -6.53 11.75 5.79
N GLU A 31 -6.83 12.66 6.71
CA GLU A 31 -6.82 12.36 8.15
C GLU A 31 -7.87 11.28 8.47
N LYS A 32 -9.10 11.44 7.99
CA LYS A 32 -10.16 10.46 8.15
C LYS A 32 -9.84 9.16 7.40
N ALA A 33 -9.26 9.24 6.21
CA ALA A 33 -8.87 8.08 5.42
C ALA A 33 -7.80 7.22 6.12
N SER A 34 -6.87 7.85 6.86
CA SER A 34 -5.82 7.14 7.60
C SER A 34 -6.38 6.11 8.60
N ASN A 35 -7.55 6.38 9.18
CA ASN A 35 -8.24 5.47 10.11
C ASN A 35 -8.71 4.15 9.46
N TYR A 36 -8.74 4.09 8.12
CA TYR A 36 -9.12 2.91 7.37
C TYR A 36 -7.92 2.09 6.87
N ILE A 37 -6.69 2.53 7.12
CA ILE A 37 -5.50 1.76 6.78
C ILE A 37 -5.47 0.51 7.68
N PRO A 38 -5.44 -0.71 7.11
CA PRO A 38 -5.37 -1.92 7.92
C PRO A 38 -4.09 -1.95 8.79
N PRO A 39 -4.16 -2.41 10.06
CA PRO A 39 -3.00 -2.39 10.96
C PRO A 39 -1.75 -3.12 10.42
N LEU A 40 -1.96 -4.18 9.63
CA LEU A 40 -0.87 -4.91 8.99
C LEU A 40 -0.12 -4.03 7.98
N LEU A 41 -0.85 -3.35 7.10
CA LEU A 41 -0.27 -2.42 6.12
C LEU A 41 0.41 -1.25 6.83
N GLU A 42 -0.24 -0.69 7.84
CA GLU A 42 0.32 0.39 8.66
C GLU A 42 1.66 0.00 9.28
N GLY A 43 1.79 -1.24 9.77
CA GLY A 43 3.04 -1.79 10.31
C GLY A 43 4.18 -1.78 9.29
N TYR A 44 3.92 -2.22 8.05
CA TYR A 44 4.91 -2.18 6.98
C TYR A 44 5.30 -0.75 6.60
N LEU A 45 4.33 0.16 6.48
CA LEU A 45 4.60 1.57 6.17
C LEU A 45 5.44 2.22 7.27
N LYS A 46 5.13 1.96 8.56
CA LYS A 46 5.92 2.43 9.71
C LYS A 46 7.34 1.86 9.74
N ALA A 47 7.55 0.66 9.19
CA ALA A 47 8.88 0.06 9.05
C ALA A 47 9.73 0.74 7.96
N GLY A 48 9.10 1.48 7.03
CA GLY A 48 9.74 2.11 5.89
C GLY A 48 9.38 1.47 4.54
N ALA A 49 8.43 0.53 4.52
CA ALA A 49 8.01 -0.09 3.27
C ALA A 49 7.25 0.90 2.39
N LYS A 50 7.32 0.68 1.07
CA LYS A 50 6.56 1.43 0.06
C LYS A 50 5.56 0.50 -0.62
N VAL A 51 4.37 1.03 -0.93
CA VAL A 51 3.43 0.36 -1.83
C VAL A 51 3.95 0.51 -3.25
N CYS A 52 4.08 -0.61 -3.95
CA CYS A 52 4.73 -0.71 -5.26
C CYS A 52 3.79 -1.31 -6.31
N SER A 53 2.48 -1.31 -6.07
CA SER A 53 1.50 -1.82 -7.03
C SER A 53 0.19 -1.06 -7.01
N GLU A 54 -0.55 -1.18 -8.11
CA GLU A 54 -2.01 -1.00 -8.08
C GLU A 54 -2.67 -2.03 -7.13
N PRO A 55 -3.84 -1.72 -6.57
CA PRO A 55 -4.65 -2.67 -5.81
C PRO A 55 -5.10 -3.86 -6.66
N ALA A 56 -4.88 -5.07 -6.16
CA ALA A 56 -5.41 -6.30 -6.74
C ALA A 56 -6.70 -6.70 -6.01
N LEU A 57 -7.83 -6.75 -6.71
CA LEU A 57 -9.11 -7.17 -6.15
C LEU A 57 -9.28 -8.69 -6.22
N ASP A 58 -9.24 -9.37 -5.08
CA ASP A 58 -9.64 -10.77 -4.97
C ASP A 58 -11.14 -10.87 -4.68
N LYS A 59 -11.91 -11.23 -5.72
CA LYS A 59 -13.38 -11.36 -5.62
C LYS A 59 -13.83 -12.56 -4.77
N LYS A 60 -13.01 -13.60 -4.65
CA LYS A 60 -13.34 -14.81 -3.88
C LYS A 60 -13.25 -14.53 -2.39
N PHE A 61 -12.21 -13.81 -1.98
CA PHE A 61 -12.00 -13.44 -0.59
C PHE A 61 -12.63 -12.08 -0.22
N ARG A 62 -13.08 -11.31 -1.22
CA ARG A 62 -13.62 -9.94 -1.08
C ARG A 62 -12.63 -9.00 -0.39
N CYS A 63 -11.36 -9.08 -0.80
CA CYS A 63 -10.29 -8.26 -0.27
C CYS A 63 -9.50 -7.59 -1.40
N VAL A 64 -8.67 -6.62 -1.00
CA VAL A 64 -7.74 -5.94 -1.89
C VAL A 64 -6.33 -6.15 -1.36
N ASP A 65 -5.44 -6.60 -2.23
CA ASP A 65 -4.04 -6.83 -1.93
C ASP A 65 -3.14 -5.77 -2.58
N PHE A 66 -2.06 -5.42 -1.88
CA PHE A 66 -1.02 -4.53 -2.35
C PHE A 66 0.34 -5.22 -2.24
N VAL A 67 1.20 -5.01 -3.23
CA VAL A 67 2.62 -5.36 -3.12
C VAL A 67 3.32 -4.24 -2.37
N THR A 68 3.98 -4.58 -1.27
CA THR A 68 4.88 -3.67 -0.55
C THR A 68 6.31 -4.18 -0.62
N ILE A 69 7.26 -3.25 -0.70
CA ILE A 69 8.69 -3.55 -0.69
C ILE A 69 9.33 -2.79 0.47
N LEU A 70 10.07 -3.53 1.29
CA LEU A 70 10.82 -3.02 2.43
C LEU A 70 12.31 -3.22 2.17
N ASP A 71 13.05 -2.11 2.16
CA ASP A 71 14.50 -2.15 2.15
C ASP A 71 15.00 -2.40 3.58
N THR A 72 15.56 -3.59 3.83
CA THR A 72 16.02 -3.98 5.16
C THR A 72 17.30 -3.25 5.59
N GLU A 73 18.03 -2.65 4.65
CA GLU A 73 19.18 -1.82 4.98
C GLU A 73 18.78 -0.41 5.42
N ASN A 74 17.57 0.03 5.06
CA ASN A 74 17.05 1.37 5.31
C ASN A 74 15.69 1.33 6.02
N LEU A 75 15.66 0.71 7.20
CA LEU A 75 14.48 0.69 8.05
C LEU A 75 14.33 2.03 8.79
N THR A 76 13.13 2.31 9.30
CA THR A 76 12.98 3.44 10.25
C THR A 76 13.73 3.17 11.55
N LYS A 77 14.28 4.21 12.19
CA LYS A 77 15.09 4.09 13.42
C LYS A 77 14.48 3.20 14.52
N THR A 78 13.15 3.26 14.67
CA THR A 78 12.43 2.43 15.66
C THR A 78 12.48 0.95 15.30
N PHE A 79 12.35 0.62 14.01
CA PHE A 79 12.39 -0.74 13.50
C PHE A 79 13.84 -1.26 13.37
N GLU A 80 14.80 -0.43 12.99
CA GLU A 80 16.23 -0.76 13.01
C GLU A 80 16.65 -1.29 14.37
N LYS A 81 16.40 -0.51 15.43
CA LYS A 81 16.74 -0.88 16.81
C LYS A 81 16.12 -2.20 17.27
N LYS A 82 14.94 -2.54 16.74
CA LYS A 82 14.17 -3.71 17.17
C LYS A 82 14.54 -4.97 16.38
N TYR A 83 14.88 -4.82 15.10
CA TYR A 83 14.96 -5.95 14.16
C TYR A 83 16.29 -6.08 13.43
N LYS A 84 17.10 -5.02 13.32
CA LYS A 84 18.45 -5.12 12.76
C LYS A 84 19.36 -5.76 13.83
N LYS A 85 19.68 -7.04 13.64
CA LYS A 85 20.67 -7.74 14.47
C LYS A 85 22.07 -7.36 13.97
N GLU A 86 23.00 -7.22 14.91
CA GLU A 86 24.43 -7.05 14.63
C GLU A 86 25.00 -8.20 13.80
#